data_AF-A0A954FK88-F1
#
_entry.id   AF-A0A954FK88-F1
#
_cell.length_a   1.000
_cell.length_b   1.000
_cell.length_c   1.000
_cell.angle_alpha   90.00
_cell.angle_beta   90.00
_cell.angle_gamma   90.00
#
_symmetry.space_group_name_H-M   'P 1'
#
loop_
_entity.id
_entity.type
_entity.pdbx_description
1 polymer ?
#
loop_
_entity_poly.entity_id
_entity_poly.type
_entity_poly.pdbx_seq_one_letter_code
_entity_poly.pdbx_strand_id
1 'polypeptide(L)'
;MPSDDDLNFRYENPRMPERPPATGPVGNWPIEDRFISVMKRTASKLPGEVGEEFSQLLTPMVLAGLIPVLVLWAAAHACPITWLVDALTALIIGLGMAMSIYEIWNACGEFIAFLQGTATAQTEADLDSAATHLAQFIASVGVAIFFLIVARNGKPLANRAATAMGGVLAANATRAGMLGHHAEAFANAAKSMQRFILVRFTNQGSTKWIQRGYPAKPMCIKAKTHSETGIVTIGKDPAKAPQETMEALTNGYYVVDADLVARGTGGKILALPKQTEWPLQRGQVIDPLSQKPLVGDYDLMGVVDPLNPGQNISLSTSGGISVADRTNPMVKRVADFVNSLIGEKRVMHGAHDQYGGLDDAGEGIIVFEPNGESKILSTLGEIRDYYMTSLGGRQPATGSYPKISVDEAMKLADRDNVIFVDFKSKTRFEPN
;
A
#
# COMPACT_ATOMS: atom_id res chain seq x y z
N MET A 1 26.44 35.65 11.51
CA MET A 1 25.21 34.83 11.42
C MET A 1 24.11 35.75 10.95
N PRO A 2 23.42 35.46 9.84
CA PRO A 2 22.25 36.24 9.45
C PRO A 2 21.14 36.03 10.49
N SER A 3 20.37 37.07 10.79
CA SER A 3 19.26 37.03 11.74
C SER A 3 18.12 36.14 11.24
N ASP A 4 17.44 35.46 12.17
CA ASP A 4 16.31 34.54 11.92
C ASP A 4 15.10 35.17 11.19
N ASP A 5 15.10 36.48 10.92
CA ASP A 5 14.04 37.17 10.18
C ASP A 5 14.18 37.11 8.65
N ASP A 6 15.34 36.69 8.11
CA ASP A 6 15.60 36.68 6.65
C ASP A 6 15.16 35.38 5.93
N LEU A 7 14.52 34.42 6.64
CA LEU A 7 14.08 33.13 6.07
C LEU A 7 12.55 33.01 5.91
N ASN A 8 11.78 34.06 6.16
CA ASN A 8 10.35 34.09 5.87
C ASN A 8 10.08 34.44 4.39
N PHE A 9 10.54 33.58 3.48
CA PHE A 9 10.00 33.56 2.12
C PHE A 9 8.58 32.97 2.21
N ARG A 10 7.60 33.83 2.50
CA ARG A 10 6.19 33.49 2.36
C ARG A 10 5.98 33.08 0.91
N TYR A 11 5.81 31.79 0.67
CA TYR A 11 5.11 31.30 -0.51
C TYR A 11 3.68 31.83 -0.42
N GLU A 12 3.45 33.03 -0.93
CA GLU A 12 2.11 33.43 -1.32
C GLU A 12 1.65 32.43 -2.37
N ASN A 13 0.84 31.46 -1.94
CA ASN A 13 0.13 30.54 -2.81
C ASN A 13 -0.67 31.43 -3.78
N PRO A 14 -0.36 31.47 -5.09
CA PRO A 14 -1.17 32.23 -6.02
C PRO A 14 -2.51 31.50 -6.08
N ARG A 15 -3.46 31.97 -5.26
CA ARG A 15 -4.87 31.62 -5.40
C ARG A 15 -5.23 32.05 -6.81
N MET A 16 -5.37 31.07 -7.70
CA MET A 16 -6.18 31.25 -8.90
C MET A 16 -7.48 31.92 -8.43
N PRO A 17 -7.85 33.11 -8.95
CA PRO A 17 -9.13 33.69 -8.62
C PRO A 17 -10.20 32.64 -8.94
N GLU A 18 -11.04 32.30 -7.97
CA GLU A 18 -12.17 31.41 -8.20
C GLU A 18 -13.02 32.00 -9.32
N ARG A 19 -12.87 31.43 -10.52
CA ARG A 19 -13.67 31.84 -11.67
C ARG A 19 -15.12 31.48 -11.33
N PRO A 20 -16.07 32.42 -11.42
CA PRO A 20 -17.47 32.12 -11.17
C PRO A 20 -17.93 31.01 -12.12
N PRO A 21 -18.80 30.09 -11.67
CA PRO A 21 -19.28 28.99 -12.51
C PRO A 21 -19.95 29.54 -13.77
N ALA A 22 -19.72 28.86 -14.90
CA ALA A 22 -20.35 29.22 -16.17
C ALA A 22 -21.88 29.18 -16.02
N THR A 23 -22.57 30.17 -16.61
CA THR A 23 -24.02 30.28 -16.59
C THR A 23 -24.57 30.34 -18.02
N GLY A 24 -25.80 29.85 -18.22
CA GLY A 24 -26.45 29.78 -19.54
C GLY A 24 -26.23 28.44 -20.26
N PRO A 25 -26.61 28.34 -21.55
CA PRO A 25 -26.51 27.11 -22.33
C PRO A 25 -25.07 26.60 -22.46
N VAL A 26 -24.86 25.29 -22.32
CA VAL A 26 -23.53 24.64 -22.36
C VAL A 26 -22.76 24.96 -23.64
N GLY A 27 -23.45 25.05 -24.79
CA GLY A 27 -22.83 25.43 -26.07
C GLY A 27 -22.12 26.79 -26.05
N ASN A 28 -22.45 27.67 -25.10
CA ASN A 28 -21.81 28.98 -24.93
C ASN A 28 -20.75 29.01 -23.81
N TRP A 29 -20.56 27.90 -23.07
CA TRP A 29 -19.56 27.86 -22.00
C TRP A 29 -18.14 27.92 -22.56
N PRO A 30 -17.20 28.57 -21.86
CA PRO A 30 -15.77 28.42 -22.15
C PRO A 30 -15.37 26.95 -22.16
N ILE A 31 -14.42 26.59 -23.02
CA ILE A 31 -14.00 25.20 -23.20
C ILE A 31 -13.43 24.63 -21.91
N GLU A 32 -12.68 25.43 -21.13
CA GLU A 32 -12.12 25.03 -19.85
C GLU A 32 -13.21 24.67 -18.84
N ASP A 33 -14.31 25.44 -18.82
CA ASP A 33 -15.41 25.24 -17.88
C ASP A 33 -16.19 23.95 -18.20
N ARG A 34 -16.27 23.57 -19.49
CA ARG A 34 -16.82 22.27 -19.91
C ARG A 34 -15.96 21.12 -19.38
N PHE A 35 -14.64 21.20 -19.56
CA PHE A 35 -13.72 20.17 -19.04
C PHE A 35 -13.76 20.10 -17.51
N ILE A 36 -13.81 21.22 -16.80
CA ILE A 36 -13.96 21.24 -15.33
C ILE A 36 -15.26 20.54 -14.92
N SER A 37 -16.37 20.82 -15.62
CA SER A 37 -17.66 20.19 -15.35
C SER A 37 -17.61 18.67 -15.56
N VAL A 38 -17.03 18.22 -16.67
CA VAL A 38 -16.88 16.78 -16.98
C VAL A 38 -16.03 16.08 -15.92
N MET A 39 -14.86 16.64 -15.56
CA MET A 39 -14.00 16.09 -14.50
C MET A 39 -14.76 15.92 -13.18
N LYS A 40 -15.54 16.93 -12.76
CA LYS A 40 -16.33 16.85 -11.52
C LYS A 40 -17.44 15.81 -11.59
N ARG A 41 -18.11 15.66 -12.75
CA ARG A 41 -19.18 14.66 -12.95
C ARG A 41 -18.64 13.23 -12.94
N THR A 42 -17.46 13.03 -13.53
CA THR A 42 -16.81 11.72 -13.59
C THR A 42 -16.59 11.11 -12.21
N ALA A 43 -16.25 11.92 -11.20
CA ALA A 43 -16.07 11.43 -9.83
C ALA A 43 -17.30 10.67 -9.30
N SER A 44 -18.51 11.14 -9.61
CA SER A 44 -19.76 10.50 -9.19
C SER A 44 -20.14 9.25 -9.99
N LYS A 45 -19.49 9.03 -11.13
CA LYS A 45 -19.71 7.88 -12.03
C LYS A 45 -18.70 6.75 -11.81
N LEU A 46 -17.65 7.00 -11.04
CA LEU A 46 -16.64 6.01 -10.68
C LEU A 46 -17.11 5.18 -9.46
N PRO A 47 -16.76 3.88 -9.41
CA PRO A 47 -17.17 3.01 -8.31
C PRO A 47 -16.41 3.33 -7.02
N GLY A 48 -17.14 3.50 -5.91
CA GLY A 48 -16.62 3.51 -4.54
C GLY A 48 -15.33 4.31 -4.35
N GLU A 49 -14.29 3.62 -3.88
CA GLU A 49 -12.97 4.18 -3.57
C GLU A 49 -12.29 4.88 -4.75
N VAL A 50 -12.52 4.42 -5.99
CA VAL A 50 -11.93 5.03 -7.20
C VAL A 50 -12.50 6.44 -7.42
N GLY A 51 -13.79 6.62 -7.16
CA GLY A 51 -14.45 7.93 -7.22
C GLY A 51 -13.96 8.87 -6.11
N GLU A 52 -13.74 8.34 -4.90
CA GLU A 52 -13.18 9.10 -3.78
C GLU A 52 -11.74 9.55 -4.06
N GLU A 53 -10.87 8.64 -4.52
CA GLU A 53 -9.49 8.94 -4.89
C GLU A 53 -9.44 10.01 -6.00
N PHE A 54 -10.21 9.81 -7.07
CA PHE A 54 -10.27 10.76 -8.16
C PHE A 54 -10.74 12.14 -7.70
N SER A 55 -11.81 12.19 -6.89
CA SER A 55 -12.36 13.43 -6.33
C SER A 55 -11.35 14.19 -5.46
N GLN A 56 -10.60 13.48 -4.62
CA GLN A 56 -9.55 14.07 -3.77
C GLN A 56 -8.44 14.71 -4.61
N LEU A 57 -8.18 14.19 -5.80
CA LEU A 57 -7.20 14.74 -6.73
C LEU A 57 -7.72 15.95 -7.53
N LEU A 58 -9.03 16.21 -7.58
CA LEU A 58 -9.63 17.37 -8.28
C LEU A 58 -9.51 18.68 -7.50
N THR A 59 -8.34 18.94 -6.91
CA THR A 59 -8.06 20.22 -6.27
C THR A 59 -8.00 21.34 -7.32
N PRO A 60 -8.29 22.61 -6.95
CA PRO A 60 -8.18 23.74 -7.88
C PRO A 60 -6.81 23.83 -8.57
N MET A 61 -5.74 23.48 -7.85
CA MET A 61 -4.37 23.46 -8.36
C MET A 61 -4.15 22.37 -9.42
N VAL A 62 -4.72 21.18 -9.21
CA VAL A 62 -4.61 20.08 -10.17
C VAL A 62 -5.41 20.40 -11.43
N LEU A 63 -6.65 20.89 -11.28
CA LEU A 63 -7.48 21.31 -12.41
C LEU A 63 -6.80 22.41 -13.23
N ALA A 64 -6.19 23.40 -12.59
CA ALA A 64 -5.43 24.46 -13.24
C ALA A 64 -4.31 23.93 -14.17
N GLY A 65 -3.67 22.83 -13.78
CA GLY A 65 -2.62 22.22 -14.60
C GLY A 65 -3.14 21.23 -15.65
N LEU A 66 -4.21 20.51 -15.34
CA LEU A 66 -4.76 19.45 -16.17
C LEU A 66 -5.58 19.97 -17.35
N ILE A 67 -6.44 20.94 -17.10
CA ILE A 67 -7.44 21.43 -18.07
C ILE A 67 -6.79 22.02 -19.32
N PRO A 68 -5.73 22.85 -19.25
CA PRO A 68 -5.07 23.35 -20.45
C PRO A 68 -4.52 22.24 -21.35
N VAL A 69 -4.02 21.15 -20.75
CA VAL A 69 -3.50 20.00 -21.50
C VAL A 69 -4.64 19.26 -22.17
N LEU A 70 -5.74 19.01 -21.47
CA LEU A 70 -6.92 18.36 -22.05
C LEU A 70 -7.53 19.16 -23.19
N VAL A 71 -7.61 20.49 -23.05
CA VAL A 71 -8.06 21.39 -24.13
C VAL A 71 -7.13 21.31 -25.33
N LEU A 72 -5.80 21.31 -25.10
CA LEU A 72 -4.82 21.17 -26.18
C LEU A 72 -4.95 19.82 -26.91
N TRP A 73 -5.15 18.74 -26.16
CA TRP A 73 -5.39 17.42 -26.74
C TRP A 73 -6.68 17.41 -27.57
N ALA A 74 -7.78 17.90 -27.01
CA ALA A 74 -9.06 17.96 -27.71
C ALA A 74 -8.98 18.79 -29.02
N ALA A 75 -8.22 19.89 -29.01
CA ALA A 75 -7.96 20.68 -30.22
C ALA A 75 -7.12 19.91 -31.26
N ALA A 76 -6.10 19.15 -30.82
CA ALA A 76 -5.31 18.30 -31.70
C ALA A 76 -6.13 17.18 -32.36
N HIS A 77 -7.25 16.78 -31.75
CA HIS A 77 -8.17 15.75 -32.24
C HIS A 77 -9.24 16.23 -33.22
N ALA A 78 -9.32 17.52 -33.50
CA ALA A 78 -10.14 18.03 -34.60
C ALA A 78 -9.56 17.66 -35.99
N CYS A 79 -8.32 17.15 -36.06
CA CYS A 79 -7.70 16.62 -37.26
C CYS A 79 -7.75 15.08 -37.30
N PRO A 80 -8.15 14.46 -38.43
CA PRO A 80 -8.27 13.01 -38.53
C PRO A 80 -6.88 12.38 -38.68
N ILE A 81 -6.23 11.97 -37.57
CA ILE A 81 -4.98 11.21 -37.68
C ILE A 81 -4.86 10.12 -36.60
N THR A 82 -4.48 8.93 -37.07
CA THR A 82 -4.29 7.66 -36.34
C THR A 82 -3.14 7.64 -35.33
N TRP A 83 -2.23 8.62 -35.36
CA TRP A 83 -1.00 8.61 -34.55
C TRP A 83 -1.24 8.67 -33.04
N LEU A 84 -2.38 9.20 -32.58
CA LEU A 84 -2.65 9.27 -31.14
C LEU A 84 -3.10 7.94 -30.57
N VAL A 85 -3.84 7.14 -31.33
CA VAL A 85 -4.14 5.76 -30.92
C VAL A 85 -2.84 4.99 -30.80
N ASP A 86 -1.91 5.17 -31.75
CA ASP A 86 -0.58 4.55 -31.68
C ASP A 86 0.24 5.08 -30.49
N ALA A 87 0.19 6.38 -30.19
CA ALA A 87 0.92 6.99 -29.08
C ALA A 87 0.36 6.60 -27.71
N LEU A 88 -0.97 6.54 -27.57
CA LEU A 88 -1.66 6.14 -26.35
C LEU A 88 -1.51 4.63 -26.12
N THR A 89 -1.59 3.83 -27.19
CA THR A 89 -1.30 2.39 -27.15
C THR A 89 0.15 2.13 -26.76
N ALA A 90 1.12 2.80 -27.40
CA ALA A 90 2.54 2.67 -27.06
C ALA A 90 2.84 3.14 -25.63
N LEU A 91 2.09 4.13 -25.12
CA LEU A 91 2.19 4.60 -23.74
C LEU A 91 1.68 3.55 -22.75
N ILE A 92 0.49 3.01 -22.98
CA ILE A 92 -0.11 1.98 -22.16
C ILE A 92 0.75 0.70 -22.14
N ILE A 93 1.23 0.27 -23.32
CA ILE A 93 2.16 -0.86 -23.45
C ILE A 93 3.50 -0.55 -22.77
N GLY A 94 4.05 0.66 -22.97
CA GLY A 94 5.32 1.10 -22.39
C GLY A 94 5.28 1.25 -20.86
N LEU A 95 4.09 1.40 -20.27
CA LEU A 95 3.87 1.36 -18.83
C LEU A 95 3.80 -0.06 -18.27
N GLY A 96 3.90 -1.09 -19.13
CA GLY A 96 3.98 -2.50 -18.73
C GLY A 96 2.64 -3.07 -18.25
N MET A 97 1.52 -2.47 -18.63
CA MET A 97 0.20 -2.95 -18.20
C MET A 97 -0.13 -4.30 -18.86
N ALA A 98 -0.57 -5.26 -18.04
CA ALA A 98 -1.02 -6.59 -18.50
C ALA A 98 -2.47 -6.53 -19.04
N MET A 99 -2.75 -5.62 -19.98
CA MET A 99 -4.03 -5.56 -20.67
C MET A 99 -3.95 -6.27 -22.01
N SER A 100 -5.06 -6.88 -22.41
CA SER A 100 -5.23 -7.38 -23.77
C SER A 100 -5.24 -6.21 -24.76
N ILE A 101 -4.85 -6.50 -26.01
CA ILE A 101 -4.90 -5.51 -27.09
C ILE A 101 -6.30 -4.90 -27.19
N TYR A 102 -7.36 -5.71 -27.07
CA TYR A 102 -8.74 -5.25 -27.14
C TYR A 102 -9.09 -4.22 -26.04
N GLU A 103 -8.68 -4.45 -24.79
CA GLU A 103 -8.91 -3.50 -23.68
C GLU A 103 -8.17 -2.19 -23.90
N ILE A 104 -6.97 -2.23 -24.48
CA ILE A 104 -6.22 -1.02 -24.85
C ILE A 104 -6.98 -0.20 -25.90
N TRP A 105 -7.49 -0.87 -26.95
CA TRP A 105 -8.29 -0.21 -27.98
C TRP A 105 -9.57 0.41 -27.40
N ASN A 106 -10.26 -0.32 -26.53
CA ASN A 106 -11.46 0.17 -25.88
C ASN A 106 -11.17 1.41 -25.02
N ALA A 107 -10.15 1.34 -24.15
CA ALA A 107 -9.73 2.47 -23.33
C ALA A 107 -9.34 3.70 -24.19
N CYS A 108 -8.61 3.50 -25.29
CA CYS A 108 -8.28 4.60 -26.21
C CYS A 108 -9.55 5.22 -26.82
N GLY A 109 -10.52 4.39 -27.21
CA GLY A 109 -11.81 4.83 -27.73
C GLY A 109 -12.58 5.68 -26.72
N GLU A 110 -12.67 5.21 -25.47
CA GLU A 110 -13.32 5.93 -24.37
C GLU A 110 -12.67 7.29 -24.12
N PHE A 111 -11.33 7.35 -24.13
CA PHE A 111 -10.61 8.60 -23.92
C PHE A 111 -10.86 9.62 -25.04
N ILE A 112 -10.87 9.17 -26.30
CA ILE A 112 -11.14 10.03 -27.45
C ILE A 112 -12.60 10.52 -27.43
N ALA A 113 -13.55 9.63 -27.13
CA ALA A 113 -14.97 9.97 -27.01
C ALA A 113 -15.20 11.03 -25.92
N PHE A 114 -14.52 10.91 -24.78
CA PHE A 114 -14.50 11.94 -23.75
C PHE A 114 -14.00 13.30 -24.26
N LEU A 115 -12.84 13.34 -24.93
CA LEU A 115 -12.26 14.60 -25.41
C LEU A 115 -13.16 15.29 -26.44
N GLN A 116 -13.64 14.52 -27.42
CA GLN A 116 -14.51 15.04 -28.49
C GLN A 116 -15.88 15.44 -27.95
N GLY A 117 -16.49 14.60 -27.10
CA GLY A 117 -17.79 14.87 -26.48
C GLY A 117 -17.74 16.14 -25.63
N THR A 118 -16.68 16.33 -24.84
CA THR A 118 -16.51 17.54 -24.04
C THR A 118 -16.31 18.78 -24.92
N ALA A 119 -15.50 18.67 -25.98
CA ALA A 119 -15.20 19.81 -26.86
C ALA A 119 -16.40 20.28 -27.68
N THR A 120 -17.26 19.35 -28.07
CA THR A 120 -18.42 19.61 -28.94
C THR A 120 -19.74 19.77 -28.20
N ALA A 121 -19.77 19.53 -26.88
CA ALA A 121 -20.96 19.58 -26.03
C ALA A 121 -21.78 20.86 -26.22
N GLN A 122 -23.09 20.68 -26.41
CA GLN A 122 -24.08 21.76 -26.52
C GLN A 122 -25.05 21.77 -25.34
N THR A 123 -25.21 20.62 -24.68
CA THR A 123 -26.16 20.37 -23.61
C THR A 123 -25.50 19.75 -22.38
N GLU A 124 -26.23 19.79 -21.27
CA GLU A 124 -25.83 19.12 -20.02
C GLU A 124 -25.72 17.60 -20.16
N ALA A 125 -26.55 17.00 -21.01
CA ALA A 125 -26.52 15.58 -21.32
C ALA A 125 -25.24 15.20 -22.08
N ASP A 126 -24.73 16.07 -22.95
CA ASP A 126 -23.47 15.85 -23.67
C ASP A 126 -22.28 15.81 -22.69
N LEU A 127 -22.26 16.72 -21.71
CA LEU A 127 -21.24 16.71 -20.66
C LEU A 127 -21.35 15.46 -19.77
N ASP A 128 -22.57 15.00 -19.48
CA ASP A 128 -22.78 13.78 -18.70
C ASP A 128 -22.34 12.52 -19.46
N SER A 129 -22.59 12.48 -20.76
CA SER A 129 -22.10 11.42 -21.66
C SER A 129 -20.57 11.41 -21.71
N ALA A 130 -19.94 12.56 -21.92
CA ALA A 130 -18.48 12.68 -21.90
C ALA A 130 -17.87 12.27 -20.55
N ALA A 131 -18.53 12.59 -19.43
CA ALA A 131 -18.12 12.16 -18.10
C ALA A 131 -18.21 10.64 -17.91
N THR A 132 -19.16 9.99 -18.58
CA THR A 132 -19.31 8.53 -18.58
C THR A 132 -18.16 7.86 -19.32
N HIS A 133 -17.79 8.38 -20.50
CA HIS A 133 -16.63 7.91 -21.24
C HIS A 133 -15.32 8.07 -20.44
N LEU A 134 -15.13 9.22 -19.78
CA LEU A 134 -13.96 9.42 -18.92
C LEU A 134 -13.96 8.46 -17.72
N ALA A 135 -15.12 8.18 -17.12
CA ALA A 135 -15.24 7.22 -16.02
C ALA A 135 -14.87 5.80 -16.48
N GLN A 136 -15.33 5.37 -17.65
CA GLN A 136 -14.98 4.06 -18.22
C GLN A 136 -13.50 3.94 -18.55
N PHE A 137 -12.90 5.02 -19.07
CA PHE A 137 -11.46 5.09 -19.28
C PHE A 137 -10.69 4.92 -17.97
N ILE A 138 -11.00 5.73 -16.95
CA ILE A 138 -10.33 5.67 -15.65
C ILE A 138 -10.56 4.32 -14.96
N ALA A 139 -11.74 3.73 -15.08
CA ALA A 139 -12.00 2.40 -14.54
C ALA A 139 -11.13 1.31 -15.21
N SER A 140 -10.77 1.52 -16.48
CA SER A 140 -9.93 0.58 -17.24
C SER A 140 -8.44 0.75 -16.94
N VAL A 141 -7.94 2.00 -16.84
CA VAL A 141 -6.50 2.27 -16.70
C VAL A 141 -6.04 2.68 -15.29
N GLY A 142 -6.97 3.08 -14.43
CA GLY A 142 -6.68 3.62 -13.10
C GLY A 142 -6.47 5.14 -13.07
N VAL A 143 -6.76 5.74 -11.91
CA VAL A 143 -6.69 7.20 -11.68
C VAL A 143 -5.26 7.73 -11.87
N ALA A 144 -4.27 7.03 -11.29
CA ALA A 144 -2.85 7.41 -11.38
C ALA A 144 -2.37 7.45 -12.84
N ILE A 145 -2.73 6.45 -13.64
CA ILE A 145 -2.35 6.35 -15.05
C ILE A 145 -3.01 7.45 -15.87
N PHE A 146 -4.29 7.74 -15.66
CA PHE A 146 -4.95 8.89 -16.29
C PHE A 146 -4.15 10.19 -16.06
N PHE A 147 -3.78 10.49 -14.81
CA PHE A 147 -3.00 11.70 -14.53
C PHE A 147 -1.62 11.69 -15.18
N LEU A 148 -0.96 10.52 -15.23
CA LEU A 148 0.35 10.38 -15.87
C LEU A 148 0.27 10.56 -17.39
N ILE A 149 -0.79 10.05 -18.03
CA ILE A 149 -1.06 10.21 -19.46
C ILE A 149 -1.23 11.69 -19.80
N VAL A 150 -2.07 12.40 -19.05
CA VAL A 150 -2.31 13.82 -19.30
C VAL A 150 -1.06 14.66 -18.97
N ALA A 151 -0.23 14.24 -18.01
CA ALA A 151 0.95 15.00 -17.58
C ALA A 151 2.18 14.91 -18.50
N ARG A 152 2.21 14.03 -19.52
CA ARG A 152 3.44 13.60 -20.20
C ARG A 152 4.23 14.72 -20.92
N ASN A 153 3.63 15.88 -21.23
CA ASN A 153 4.35 17.03 -21.80
C ASN A 153 4.68 18.15 -20.79
N GLY A 154 4.26 18.01 -19.53
CA GLY A 154 4.57 18.92 -18.44
C GLY A 154 5.35 18.21 -17.35
N LYS A 155 6.68 18.21 -17.42
CA LYS A 155 7.57 17.81 -16.31
C LYS A 155 7.07 18.31 -14.93
N PRO A 156 6.60 19.56 -14.77
CA PRO A 156 6.02 19.99 -13.49
C PRO A 156 4.71 19.30 -13.12
N LEU A 157 3.85 18.91 -14.07
CA LEU A 157 2.61 18.19 -13.79
C LEU A 157 2.87 16.71 -13.44
N ALA A 158 3.83 16.07 -14.12
CA ALA A 158 4.24 14.70 -13.79
C ALA A 158 4.89 14.64 -12.40
N ASN A 159 5.72 15.65 -12.06
CA ASN A 159 6.27 15.80 -10.71
C ASN A 159 5.17 16.05 -9.67
N ARG A 160 4.11 16.80 -10.02
CA ARG A 160 2.96 17.04 -9.13
C ARG A 160 2.06 15.83 -8.96
N ALA A 161 1.85 15.02 -9.99
CA ALA A 161 1.14 13.74 -9.89
C ALA A 161 1.95 12.73 -9.06
N ALA A 162 3.27 12.67 -9.26
CA ALA A 162 4.18 11.92 -8.38
C ALA A 162 4.14 12.45 -6.93
N THR A 163 4.00 13.77 -6.73
CA THR A 163 3.82 14.38 -5.41
C THR A 163 2.46 14.01 -4.79
N ALA A 164 1.40 13.96 -5.58
CA ALA A 164 0.07 13.57 -5.13
C ALA A 164 0.01 12.07 -4.77
N MET A 165 0.61 11.20 -5.59
CA MET A 165 0.79 9.78 -5.28
C MET A 165 1.70 9.55 -4.07
N GLY A 166 2.78 10.34 -3.95
CA GLY A 166 3.58 10.40 -2.73
C GLY A 166 2.76 10.84 -1.52
N GLY A 167 1.78 11.73 -1.72
CA GLY A 167 0.81 12.14 -0.72
C GLY A 167 -0.11 11.00 -0.28
N VAL A 168 -0.63 10.19 -1.21
CA VAL A 168 -1.45 9.00 -0.89
C VAL A 168 -0.62 7.97 -0.12
N LEU A 169 0.60 7.67 -0.58
CA LEU A 169 1.52 6.77 0.11
C LEU A 169 1.85 7.28 1.52
N ALA A 170 2.15 8.56 1.68
CA ALA A 170 2.44 9.16 2.98
C ALA A 170 1.22 9.16 3.92
N ALA A 171 0.01 9.39 3.39
CA ALA A 171 -1.23 9.31 4.16
C ALA A 171 -1.50 7.87 4.63
N ASN A 172 -1.37 6.89 3.73
CA ASN A 172 -1.51 5.47 4.04
C ASN A 172 -0.44 5.02 5.05
N ALA A 173 0.81 5.44 4.87
CA ALA A 173 1.90 5.17 5.80
C ALA A 173 1.57 5.67 7.21
N THR A 174 1.11 6.92 7.31
CA THR A 174 0.73 7.53 8.60
C THR A 174 -0.38 6.73 9.28
N ARG A 175 -1.42 6.36 8.53
CA ARG A 175 -2.54 5.55 9.04
C ARG A 175 -2.07 4.17 9.53
N ALA A 176 -1.13 3.55 8.81
CA ALA A 176 -0.57 2.24 9.14
C ALA A 176 0.50 2.26 10.25
N GLY A 177 0.83 3.43 10.82
CA GLY A 177 1.89 3.55 11.84
C GLY A 177 3.30 3.38 11.27
N MET A 178 3.50 3.81 10.02
CA MET A 178 4.74 3.71 9.26
C MET A 178 5.29 5.09 8.91
N LEU A 179 6.62 5.24 8.85
CA LEU A 179 7.23 6.47 8.34
C LEU A 179 7.11 6.52 6.81
N GLY A 180 6.93 7.71 6.23
CA GLY A 180 6.76 7.86 4.77
C GLY A 180 7.89 7.20 3.96
N HIS A 181 9.14 7.47 4.29
CA HIS A 181 10.30 6.86 3.61
C HIS A 181 10.44 5.34 3.88
N HIS A 182 9.88 4.82 4.97
CA HIS A 182 9.79 3.36 5.18
C HIS A 182 8.72 2.75 4.26
N ALA A 183 7.57 3.43 4.07
CA ALA A 183 6.56 3.00 3.13
C ALA A 183 7.06 3.03 1.68
N GLU A 184 7.88 4.02 1.33
CA GLU A 184 8.60 4.05 0.04
C GLU A 184 9.52 2.83 -0.13
N ALA A 185 10.22 2.40 0.92
CA ALA A 185 11.03 1.19 0.87
C ALA A 185 10.19 -0.07 0.58
N PHE A 186 9.00 -0.18 1.18
CA PHE A 186 8.07 -1.28 0.87
C PHE A 186 7.49 -1.19 -0.54
N ALA A 187 7.06 -0.01 -0.99
CA ALA A 187 6.58 0.21 -2.35
C ALA A 187 7.65 -0.13 -3.40
N ASN A 188 8.89 0.29 -3.16
CA ASN A 188 10.03 -0.06 -4.00
C ASN A 188 10.32 -1.56 -3.98
N ALA A 189 10.24 -2.22 -2.82
CA ALA A 189 10.38 -3.67 -2.74
C ALA A 189 9.29 -4.40 -3.52
N ALA A 190 8.03 -4.00 -3.38
CA ALA A 190 6.89 -4.57 -4.09
C ALA A 190 7.09 -4.46 -5.61
N LYS A 191 7.50 -3.27 -6.07
CA LYS A 191 7.79 -2.98 -7.47
C LYS A 191 9.00 -3.74 -8.01
N SER A 192 10.16 -3.65 -7.36
CA SER A 192 11.39 -4.29 -7.84
C SER A 192 11.30 -5.81 -7.84
N MET A 193 10.59 -6.38 -6.86
CA MET A 193 10.45 -7.83 -6.72
C MET A 193 9.20 -8.37 -7.42
N GLN A 194 8.32 -7.50 -7.94
CA GLN A 194 7.03 -7.86 -8.51
C GLN A 194 6.22 -8.73 -7.54
N ARG A 195 5.98 -8.22 -6.32
CA ARG A 195 5.28 -8.93 -5.24
C ARG A 195 4.22 -8.03 -4.62
N PHE A 196 3.11 -8.63 -4.18
CA PHE A 196 2.28 -7.98 -3.17
C PHE A 196 2.99 -8.11 -1.82
N ILE A 197 3.11 -7.01 -1.09
CA ILE A 197 3.64 -7.00 0.28
C ILE A 197 2.57 -6.41 1.18
N LEU A 198 2.09 -7.21 2.12
CA LEU A 198 1.03 -6.82 3.04
C LEU A 198 1.66 -6.66 4.42
N VAL A 199 1.43 -5.53 5.08
CA VAL A 199 2.00 -5.20 6.39
C VAL A 199 0.86 -4.84 7.33
N ARG A 200 0.85 -5.43 8.52
CA ARG A 200 -0.12 -5.10 9.56
C ARG A 200 0.13 -3.70 10.09
N PHE A 201 -0.92 -3.05 10.58
CA PHE A 201 -0.76 -1.76 11.24
C PHE A 201 0.15 -1.87 12.45
N THR A 202 1.15 -0.99 12.49
CA THR A 202 1.99 -0.78 13.66
C THR A 202 1.30 0.25 14.56
N ASN A 203 1.47 0.10 15.87
CA ASN A 203 1.00 1.09 16.83
C ASN A 203 1.59 2.47 16.49
N GLN A 204 0.72 3.43 16.13
CA GLN A 204 1.11 4.78 15.69
C GLN A 204 1.95 5.53 16.73
N GLY A 205 1.76 5.26 18.03
CA GLY A 205 2.61 5.81 19.09
C GLY A 205 4.09 5.41 18.98
N SER A 206 4.39 4.34 18.23
CA SER A 206 5.76 3.87 17.98
C SER A 206 6.49 4.71 16.93
N THR A 207 5.76 5.37 16.01
CA THR A 207 6.35 6.06 14.84
C THR A 207 7.41 7.10 15.23
N LYS A 208 7.12 7.90 16.26
CA LYS A 208 8.06 8.91 16.79
C LYS A 208 9.36 8.30 17.31
N TRP A 209 9.32 7.08 17.83
CA TRP A 209 10.51 6.39 18.33
C TRP A 209 11.26 5.67 17.21
N ILE A 210 10.52 5.07 16.27
CA ILE A 210 11.09 4.50 15.04
C ILE A 210 11.88 5.59 14.31
N GLN A 211 11.32 6.80 14.17
CA GLN A 211 12.02 7.95 13.57
C GLN A 211 13.32 8.34 14.30
N ARG A 212 13.42 8.06 15.60
CA ARG A 212 14.60 8.32 16.44
C ARG A 212 15.56 7.11 16.52
N GLY A 213 15.36 6.09 15.68
CA GLY A 213 16.19 4.89 15.62
C GLY A 213 16.13 4.05 16.89
N TYR A 214 14.93 3.88 17.47
CA TYR A 214 14.72 2.98 18.61
C TYR A 214 14.57 1.54 18.12
N PRO A 215 15.17 0.55 18.78
CA PRO A 215 15.22 -0.83 18.29
C PRO A 215 13.83 -1.46 18.14
N ALA A 216 13.65 -2.23 17.08
CA ALA A 216 12.45 -3.00 16.82
C ALA A 216 12.31 -4.16 17.80
N LYS A 217 11.08 -4.44 18.23
CA LYS A 217 10.76 -5.62 19.03
C LYS A 217 11.05 -6.90 18.24
N PRO A 218 11.93 -7.80 18.70
CA PRO A 218 12.16 -9.07 18.02
C PRO A 218 11.05 -10.09 18.36
N MET A 219 10.98 -11.16 17.57
CA MET A 219 9.96 -12.21 17.73
C MET A 219 9.97 -12.91 19.11
N CYS A 220 11.12 -12.94 19.78
CA CYS A 220 11.25 -13.56 21.11
C CYS A 220 10.58 -12.75 22.23
N ILE A 221 10.20 -11.49 21.99
CA ILE A 221 9.51 -10.64 22.95
C ILE A 221 8.01 -10.64 22.65
N LYS A 222 7.22 -11.26 23.54
CA LYS A 222 5.76 -11.38 23.35
C LYS A 222 4.97 -10.19 23.90
N ALA A 223 5.58 -9.41 24.79
CA ALA A 223 5.01 -8.16 25.29
C ALA A 223 4.62 -7.23 24.13
N LYS A 224 3.51 -6.52 24.30
CA LYS A 224 2.97 -5.61 23.28
C LYS A 224 3.46 -4.18 23.52
N THR A 225 3.34 -3.34 22.50
CA THR A 225 3.53 -1.90 22.68
C THR A 225 2.37 -1.32 23.46
N HIS A 226 2.65 -0.43 24.40
CA HIS A 226 1.60 0.33 25.08
C HIS A 226 0.91 1.25 24.08
N SER A 227 -0.42 1.30 24.09
CA SER A 227 -1.23 2.04 23.11
C SER A 227 -0.83 3.52 22.99
N GLU A 228 -0.63 4.19 24.13
CA GLU A 228 -0.30 5.62 24.14
C GLU A 228 1.18 5.92 23.91
N THR A 229 2.09 5.16 24.54
CA THR A 229 3.52 5.48 24.48
C THR A 229 4.19 4.89 23.26
N GLY A 230 3.69 3.80 22.68
CA GLY A 230 4.33 3.09 21.57
C GLY A 230 5.57 2.27 21.98
N ILE A 231 5.82 2.13 23.28
CA ILE A 231 6.96 1.40 23.84
C ILE A 231 6.52 0.00 24.28
N VAL A 232 7.32 -1.01 23.98
CA VAL A 232 7.08 -2.39 24.45
C VAL A 232 7.10 -2.43 25.97
N THR A 233 5.99 -2.84 26.55
CA THR A 233 5.76 -2.83 27.99
C THR A 233 5.13 -4.16 28.40
N ILE A 234 5.64 -4.79 29.46
CA ILE A 234 5.03 -5.98 30.07
C ILE A 234 3.56 -5.69 30.37
N GLY A 235 2.68 -6.61 29.96
CA GLY A 235 1.24 -6.48 30.12
C GLY A 235 0.81 -6.36 31.57
N LYS A 236 -0.39 -5.80 31.79
CA LYS A 236 -1.00 -5.70 33.12
C LYS A 236 -1.67 -7.00 33.59
N ASP A 237 -1.84 -7.96 32.67
CA ASP A 237 -2.46 -9.26 32.96
C ASP A 237 -1.52 -10.10 33.85
N PRO A 238 -1.91 -10.38 35.11
CA PRO A 238 -1.05 -11.12 36.04
C PRO A 238 -0.79 -12.56 35.60
N ALA A 239 -1.60 -13.13 34.70
CA ALA A 239 -1.36 -14.46 34.15
C ALA A 239 -0.26 -14.47 33.08
N LYS A 240 -0.06 -13.36 32.35
CA LYS A 240 0.89 -13.26 31.23
C LYS A 240 2.18 -12.53 31.61
N ALA A 241 2.08 -11.52 32.48
CA ALA A 241 3.20 -10.67 32.85
C ALA A 241 4.45 -11.42 33.34
N PRO A 242 4.34 -12.49 34.18
CA PRO A 242 5.50 -13.25 34.60
C PRO A 242 6.22 -13.94 33.44
N GLN A 243 5.46 -14.48 32.48
CA GLN A 243 6.02 -15.14 31.31
C GLN A 243 6.70 -14.13 30.38
N GLU A 244 6.05 -13.01 30.06
CA GLU A 244 6.63 -11.95 29.22
C GLU A 244 7.92 -11.39 29.83
N THR A 245 7.94 -11.22 31.16
CA THR A 245 9.14 -10.79 31.90
C THR A 245 10.24 -11.83 31.76
N MET A 246 9.94 -13.10 32.03
CA MET A 246 10.91 -14.20 31.92
C MET A 246 11.48 -14.31 30.50
N GLU A 247 10.65 -14.19 29.46
CA GLU A 247 11.06 -14.21 28.07
C GLU A 247 12.02 -13.06 27.76
N ALA A 248 11.70 -11.83 28.18
CA ALA A 248 12.59 -10.69 27.99
C ALA A 248 13.97 -10.91 28.64
N LEU A 249 13.98 -11.32 29.91
CA LEU A 249 15.20 -11.55 30.67
C LEU A 249 16.04 -12.70 30.07
N THR A 250 15.40 -13.82 29.71
CA THR A 250 16.09 -14.99 29.12
C THR A 250 16.70 -14.65 27.76
N ASN A 251 16.10 -13.71 27.01
CA ASN A 251 16.63 -13.22 25.74
C ASN A 251 17.62 -12.04 25.90
N GLY A 252 18.07 -11.74 27.13
CA GLY A 252 19.11 -10.76 27.40
C GLY A 252 18.64 -9.30 27.49
N TYR A 253 17.32 -9.06 27.44
CA TYR A 253 16.75 -7.73 27.64
C TYR A 253 16.61 -7.38 29.11
N TYR A 254 16.42 -6.09 29.39
CA TYR A 254 16.18 -5.58 30.73
C TYR A 254 14.74 -5.13 30.86
N VAL A 255 14.14 -5.28 32.03
CA VAL A 255 12.79 -4.81 32.33
C VAL A 255 12.88 -3.74 33.41
N VAL A 256 12.20 -2.61 33.20
CA VAL A 256 12.13 -1.53 34.19
C VAL A 256 11.23 -1.95 35.34
N ASP A 257 11.76 -1.98 36.56
CA ASP A 257 11.01 -2.38 37.76
C ASP A 257 10.24 -1.19 38.38
N ALA A 258 9.55 -1.42 39.50
CA ALA A 258 8.72 -0.42 40.19
C ALA A 258 9.52 0.78 40.72
N ASP A 259 10.81 0.61 41.00
CA ASP A 259 11.76 1.66 41.39
C ASP A 259 12.35 2.42 40.19
N LEU A 260 11.83 2.16 38.98
CA LEU A 260 12.32 2.70 37.70
C LEU A 260 13.76 2.30 37.36
N VAL A 261 14.25 1.20 37.92
CA VAL A 261 15.55 0.63 37.57
C VAL A 261 15.38 -0.50 36.55
N ALA A 262 16.14 -0.45 35.46
CA ALA A 262 16.17 -1.52 34.47
C ALA A 262 17.00 -2.72 34.98
N ARG A 263 16.37 -3.88 35.10
CA ARG A 263 16.98 -5.11 35.64
C ARG A 263 16.94 -6.25 34.62
N GLY A 264 18.06 -6.94 34.48
CA GLY A 264 18.26 -8.11 33.63
C GLY A 264 18.30 -9.41 34.44
N THR A 265 18.62 -10.51 33.78
CA THR A 265 18.75 -11.84 34.42
C THR A 265 19.70 -11.80 35.63
N GLY A 266 19.28 -12.43 36.73
CA GLY A 266 20.04 -12.44 37.98
C GLY A 266 20.05 -11.10 38.73
N GLY A 267 19.17 -10.15 38.37
CA GLY A 267 19.07 -8.84 39.02
C GLY A 267 20.13 -7.83 38.58
N LYS A 268 20.88 -8.12 37.52
CA LYS A 268 21.89 -7.21 36.95
C LYS A 268 21.23 -5.88 36.59
N ILE A 269 21.81 -4.77 37.04
CA ILE A 269 21.29 -3.42 36.77
C ILE A 269 21.90 -2.89 35.48
N LEU A 270 21.06 -2.32 34.61
CA LEU A 270 21.50 -1.50 33.48
C LEU A 270 21.43 -0.03 33.89
N ALA A 271 22.58 0.64 33.87
CA ALA A 271 22.63 2.08 34.08
C ALA A 271 22.05 2.79 32.85
N LEU A 272 20.85 3.35 33.00
CA LEU A 272 20.25 4.23 31.99
C LEU A 272 20.77 5.67 32.14
N PRO A 273 20.68 6.50 31.08
CA PRO A 273 20.95 7.92 31.19
C PRO A 273 20.12 8.57 32.30
N LYS A 274 20.70 9.54 33.03
CA LYS A 274 20.00 10.27 34.10
C LYS A 274 18.71 10.93 33.63
N GLN A 275 18.67 11.35 32.37
CA GLN A 275 17.51 11.87 31.70
C GLN A 275 17.32 11.09 30.40
N THR A 276 16.20 10.38 30.30
CA THR A 276 15.81 9.65 29.10
C THR A 276 15.00 10.55 28.18
N GLU A 277 15.08 10.33 26.88
CA GLU A 277 14.25 11.05 25.89
C GLU A 277 12.80 10.53 25.83
N TRP A 278 12.53 9.42 26.51
CA TRP A 278 11.22 8.79 26.64
C TRP A 278 10.75 8.82 28.10
N PRO A 279 9.43 8.80 28.35
CA PRO A 279 8.91 8.68 29.70
C PRO A 279 9.24 7.28 30.25
N LEU A 280 10.14 7.22 31.22
CA LEU A 280 10.53 5.97 31.86
C LEU A 280 9.36 5.45 32.71
N GLN A 281 8.97 4.20 32.48
CA GLN A 281 7.82 3.56 33.15
C GLN A 281 8.13 2.11 33.50
N ARG A 282 7.51 1.61 34.58
CA ARG A 282 7.56 0.20 34.96
C ARG A 282 7.10 -0.70 33.81
N GLY A 283 7.79 -1.81 33.63
CA GLY A 283 7.49 -2.85 32.65
C GLY A 283 8.09 -2.59 31.26
N GLN A 284 8.73 -1.44 31.02
CA GLN A 284 9.37 -1.19 29.73
C GLN A 284 10.52 -2.17 29.48
N VAL A 285 10.59 -2.73 28.26
CA VAL A 285 11.65 -3.65 27.85
C VAL A 285 12.77 -2.86 27.16
N ILE A 286 13.97 -2.89 27.73
CA ILE A 286 15.14 -2.12 27.29
C ILE A 286 16.14 -3.05 26.59
N ASP A 287 16.58 -2.62 25.40
CA ASP A 287 17.70 -3.22 24.69
C ASP A 287 19.03 -2.79 25.34
N PRO A 288 19.86 -3.74 25.81
CA PRO A 288 21.10 -3.41 26.50
C PRO A 288 22.16 -2.73 25.63
N LEU A 289 22.10 -2.93 24.30
CA LEU A 289 23.12 -2.39 23.40
C LEU A 289 22.89 -0.90 23.12
N SER A 290 21.67 -0.55 22.73
CA SER A 290 21.30 0.85 22.48
C SER A 290 20.93 1.62 23.76
N GLN A 291 20.69 0.92 24.87
CA GLN A 291 20.13 1.46 26.10
C GLN A 291 18.80 2.20 25.89
N LYS A 292 18.07 1.83 24.84
CA LYS A 292 16.75 2.37 24.48
C LYS A 292 15.67 1.28 24.66
N PRO A 293 14.42 1.67 24.92
CA PRO A 293 13.31 0.73 24.93
C PRO A 293 13.06 0.15 23.53
N LEU A 294 12.57 -1.07 23.49
CA LEU A 294 12.02 -1.69 22.28
C LEU A 294 10.72 -0.99 21.88
N VAL A 295 10.49 -0.87 20.58
CA VAL A 295 9.28 -0.27 20.00
C VAL A 295 8.70 -1.14 18.89
N GLY A 296 7.58 -0.71 18.32
CA GLY A 296 6.91 -1.43 17.24
C GLY A 296 7.83 -1.79 16.07
N ASP A 297 7.58 -2.97 15.53
CA ASP A 297 8.14 -3.51 14.30
C ASP A 297 7.10 -3.48 13.16
N TYR A 298 7.54 -3.83 11.94
CA TYR A 298 6.67 -3.98 10.77
C TYR A 298 6.35 -5.46 10.56
N ASP A 299 5.24 -5.86 11.16
CA ASP A 299 4.70 -7.22 11.06
C ASP A 299 4.15 -7.46 9.65
N LEU A 300 4.82 -8.32 8.87
CA LEU A 300 4.27 -8.75 7.58
C LEU A 300 2.99 -9.55 7.80
N MET A 301 1.92 -9.17 7.10
CA MET A 301 0.72 -9.99 6.97
C MET A 301 0.95 -11.11 5.95
N GLY A 302 1.55 -10.77 4.80
CA GLY A 302 1.75 -11.69 3.69
C GLY A 302 2.74 -11.14 2.67
N VAL A 303 3.41 -12.03 1.95
CA VAL A 303 4.15 -11.71 0.73
C VAL A 303 3.65 -12.66 -0.33
N VAL A 304 3.17 -12.13 -1.46
CA VAL A 304 2.46 -12.93 -2.47
C VAL A 304 3.07 -12.72 -3.84
N ASP A 305 3.35 -13.82 -4.52
CA ASP A 305 3.72 -13.83 -5.93
C ASP A 305 2.45 -13.72 -6.77
N PRO A 306 2.28 -12.67 -7.61
CA PRO A 306 1.09 -12.51 -8.44
C PRO A 306 0.88 -13.69 -9.41
N LEU A 307 1.95 -14.40 -9.79
CA LEU A 307 1.84 -15.57 -10.66
C LEU A 307 1.43 -16.84 -9.93
N ASN A 308 1.55 -16.87 -8.60
CA ASN A 308 1.24 -18.03 -7.76
C ASN A 308 0.58 -17.60 -6.44
N PRO A 309 -0.58 -16.94 -6.48
CA PRO A 309 -1.10 -16.27 -5.29
C PRO A 309 -1.53 -17.22 -4.17
N GLY A 310 -1.92 -18.46 -4.51
CA GLY A 310 -2.22 -19.54 -3.57
C GLY A 310 -0.99 -20.18 -2.91
N GLN A 311 0.24 -19.81 -3.30
CA GLN A 311 1.44 -20.39 -2.71
C GLN A 311 1.68 -19.82 -1.31
N ASN A 312 1.38 -20.59 -0.27
CA ASN A 312 1.65 -20.23 1.12
C ASN A 312 2.45 -21.33 1.85
N ILE A 313 3.67 -21.57 1.37
CA ILE A 313 4.55 -22.60 1.91
C ILE A 313 5.46 -21.97 2.97
N SER A 314 5.55 -22.57 4.16
CA SER A 314 6.44 -22.16 5.24
C SER A 314 7.06 -23.36 5.95
N LEU A 315 8.26 -23.18 6.51
CA LEU A 315 8.86 -24.20 7.36
C LEU A 315 8.15 -24.21 8.71
N SER A 316 7.53 -25.34 9.09
CA SER A 316 6.84 -25.48 10.37
C SER A 316 7.68 -26.20 11.43
N THR A 317 8.56 -27.12 11.02
CA THR A 317 9.44 -27.88 11.93
C THR A 317 10.84 -28.05 11.32
N SER A 318 11.86 -28.12 12.18
CA SER A 318 13.24 -28.44 11.83
C SER A 318 13.80 -29.41 12.86
N GLY A 319 14.30 -30.57 12.43
CA GLY A 319 14.77 -31.62 13.34
C GLY A 319 13.70 -32.15 14.30
N GLY A 320 12.42 -32.12 13.90
CA GLY A 320 11.28 -32.52 14.74
C GLY A 320 10.83 -31.46 15.76
N ILE A 321 11.49 -30.31 15.82
CA ILE A 321 11.15 -29.19 16.71
C ILE A 321 10.39 -28.13 15.92
N SER A 322 9.29 -27.62 16.49
CA SER A 322 8.56 -26.50 15.88
C SER A 322 9.44 -25.26 15.82
N VAL A 323 9.51 -24.62 14.65
CA VAL A 323 10.23 -23.36 14.52
C VAL A 323 9.35 -22.22 15.01
N ALA A 324 9.91 -21.31 15.79
CA ALA A 324 9.19 -20.14 16.29
C ALA A 324 8.87 -19.17 15.14
N ASP A 325 9.84 -18.95 14.25
CA ASP A 325 9.68 -18.12 13.06
C ASP A 325 9.30 -18.97 11.84
N ARG A 326 7.99 -18.99 11.52
CA ARG A 326 7.51 -19.61 10.29
C ARG A 326 7.69 -18.64 9.14
N THR A 327 8.68 -18.90 8.30
CA THR A 327 9.01 -18.08 7.15
C THR A 327 9.33 -18.94 5.92
N ASN A 328 9.58 -18.28 4.79
CA ASN A 328 10.09 -18.90 3.57
C ASN A 328 11.12 -18.00 2.86
N PRO A 329 11.88 -18.50 1.86
CA PRO A 329 12.89 -17.70 1.18
C PRO A 329 12.37 -16.42 0.53
N MET A 330 11.12 -16.39 0.06
CA MET A 330 10.52 -15.20 -0.56
C MET A 330 10.28 -14.11 0.48
N VAL A 331 9.64 -14.46 1.60
CA VAL A 331 9.38 -13.54 2.72
C VAL A 331 10.69 -13.00 3.27
N LYS A 332 11.69 -13.88 3.46
CA LYS A 332 13.02 -13.47 3.92
C LYS A 332 13.70 -12.49 2.96
N ARG A 333 13.66 -12.74 1.64
CA ARG A 333 14.23 -11.80 0.65
C ARG A 333 13.56 -10.44 0.68
N VAL A 334 12.23 -10.39 0.82
CA VAL A 334 11.51 -9.11 0.96
C VAL A 334 11.91 -8.40 2.25
N ALA A 335 11.92 -9.10 3.38
CA ALA A 335 12.34 -8.53 4.66
C ALA A 335 13.78 -7.99 4.62
N ASP A 336 14.72 -8.76 4.08
CA ASP A 336 16.12 -8.36 3.93
C ASP A 336 16.25 -7.14 3.00
N PHE A 337 15.52 -7.12 1.87
CA PHE A 337 15.56 -6.01 0.92
C PHE A 337 14.97 -4.72 1.51
N VAL A 338 13.80 -4.79 2.14
CA VAL A 338 13.16 -3.64 2.81
C VAL A 338 14.06 -3.11 3.93
N ASN A 339 14.57 -3.98 4.81
CA ASN A 339 15.47 -3.56 5.89
C ASN A 339 16.76 -2.91 5.33
N SER A 340 17.25 -3.36 4.17
CA SER A 340 18.42 -2.75 3.53
C SER A 340 18.15 -1.33 3.01
N LEU A 341 16.94 -1.08 2.50
CA LEU A 341 16.51 0.25 2.05
C LEU A 341 16.22 1.20 3.23
N ILE A 342 15.69 0.66 4.33
CA ILE A 342 15.44 1.42 5.56
C ILE A 342 16.76 1.78 6.28
N GLY A 343 17.76 0.90 6.20
CA GLY A 343 19.05 1.05 6.89
C GLY A 343 19.07 0.49 8.31
N GLU A 344 17.96 -0.06 8.79
CA GLU A 344 17.84 -0.75 10.07
C GLU A 344 16.84 -1.92 9.97
N LYS A 345 16.94 -2.88 10.90
CA LYS A 345 16.00 -4.00 10.97
C LYS A 345 14.66 -3.53 11.55
N ARG A 346 13.61 -3.61 10.76
CA ARG A 346 12.24 -3.30 11.18
C ARG A 346 11.24 -4.38 10.83
N VAL A 347 11.48 -5.18 9.79
CA VAL A 347 10.80 -6.45 9.56
C VAL A 347 11.58 -7.54 10.30
N MET A 348 11.00 -8.09 11.37
CA MET A 348 11.72 -8.91 12.34
C MET A 348 11.47 -10.42 12.24
N HIS A 349 10.43 -10.84 11.52
CA HIS A 349 10.06 -12.25 11.37
C HIS A 349 9.23 -12.51 10.10
N GLY A 350 8.86 -13.78 9.89
CA GLY A 350 8.00 -14.24 8.82
C GLY A 350 6.60 -13.64 8.83
N ALA A 351 5.86 -13.93 7.76
CA ALA A 351 4.54 -13.33 7.53
C ALA A 351 3.47 -14.02 8.37
N HIS A 352 2.51 -13.24 8.85
CA HIS A 352 1.44 -13.69 9.73
C HIS A 352 0.57 -14.77 9.10
N ASP A 353 0.23 -14.63 7.82
CA ASP A 353 -0.57 -15.61 7.08
C ASP A 353 0.10 -16.98 6.92
N GLN A 354 1.37 -17.13 7.31
CA GLN A 354 2.11 -18.40 7.30
C GLN A 354 1.91 -19.23 8.58
N TYR A 355 1.27 -18.67 9.62
CA TYR A 355 1.04 -19.36 10.89
C TYR A 355 -0.29 -19.02 11.58
N GLY A 356 -0.89 -17.87 11.30
CA GLY A 356 -2.16 -17.41 11.87
C GLY A 356 -3.26 -17.28 10.82
N GLY A 357 -4.46 -16.91 11.28
CA GLY A 357 -5.61 -16.59 10.43
C GLY A 357 -5.72 -15.12 10.08
N LEU A 358 -6.69 -14.77 9.22
CA LEU A 358 -6.96 -13.36 8.88
C LEU A 358 -7.61 -12.59 10.04
N ASP A 359 -8.32 -13.29 10.92
CA ASP A 359 -8.95 -12.75 12.13
C ASP A 359 -7.94 -12.19 13.14
N ASP A 360 -6.69 -12.65 13.08
CA ASP A 360 -5.60 -12.18 13.93
C ASP A 360 -4.78 -11.03 13.29
N ALA A 361 -5.20 -10.50 12.13
CA ALA A 361 -4.53 -9.42 11.41
C ALA A 361 -4.47 -8.09 12.18
N GLY A 362 -5.29 -7.92 13.22
CA GLY A 362 -5.33 -6.73 14.07
C GLY A 362 -6.25 -5.65 13.51
N GLU A 363 -5.86 -4.38 13.68
CA GLU A 363 -6.69 -3.20 13.34
C GLU A 363 -6.75 -2.87 11.85
N GLY A 364 -5.99 -3.57 11.02
CA GLY A 364 -5.91 -3.34 9.59
C GLY A 364 -4.54 -3.68 9.01
N ILE A 365 -4.44 -3.59 7.68
CA ILE A 365 -3.20 -3.79 6.93
C ILE A 365 -3.04 -2.69 5.87
N ILE A 366 -1.78 -2.38 5.55
CA ILE A 366 -1.39 -1.68 4.34
C ILE A 366 -0.88 -2.70 3.33
N VAL A 367 -1.35 -2.60 2.09
CA VAL A 367 -0.92 -3.43 0.97
C VAL A 367 -0.07 -2.58 0.04
N PHE A 368 1.08 -3.08 -0.35
CA PHE A 368 1.92 -2.55 -1.42
C PHE A 368 1.80 -3.48 -2.62
N GLU A 369 1.30 -2.95 -3.73
CA GLU A 369 1.02 -3.70 -4.95
C GLU A 369 2.27 -3.80 -5.85
N PRO A 370 2.36 -4.78 -6.77
CA PRO A 370 3.54 -4.97 -7.64
C PRO A 370 3.87 -3.77 -8.56
N ASN A 371 2.97 -2.81 -8.71
CA ASN A 371 3.19 -1.56 -9.45
C ASN A 371 3.84 -0.45 -8.57
N GLY A 372 3.92 -0.66 -7.24
CA GLY A 372 4.41 0.30 -6.26
C GLY A 372 3.32 1.16 -5.61
N GLU A 373 2.04 0.95 -5.94
CA GLU A 373 0.92 1.61 -5.29
C GLU A 373 0.68 1.04 -3.89
N SER A 374 -0.06 1.78 -3.06
CA SER A 374 -0.43 1.33 -1.72
C SER A 374 -1.91 1.50 -1.45
N LYS A 375 -2.47 0.57 -0.68
CA LYS A 375 -3.89 0.53 -0.30
C LYS A 375 -4.02 0.21 1.18
N ILE A 376 -5.03 0.77 1.83
CA ILE A 376 -5.35 0.49 3.23
C ILE A 376 -6.59 -0.39 3.28
N LEU A 377 -6.51 -1.49 4.04
CA LEU A 377 -7.65 -2.34 4.38
C LEU A 377 -7.81 -2.31 5.90
N SER A 378 -8.82 -1.62 6.40
CA SER A 378 -9.04 -1.34 7.83
C SER A 378 -10.03 -2.27 8.51
N THR A 379 -10.71 -3.13 7.74
CA THR A 379 -11.65 -4.09 8.31
C THR A 379 -11.29 -5.52 7.90
N LEU A 380 -11.68 -6.48 8.75
CA LEU A 380 -11.52 -7.90 8.43
C LEU A 380 -12.30 -8.30 7.16
N GLY A 381 -13.41 -7.62 6.87
CA GLY A 381 -14.17 -7.80 5.63
C GLY A 381 -13.33 -7.42 4.41
N GLU A 382 -12.78 -6.20 4.39
CA GLU A 382 -11.90 -5.72 3.32
C GLU A 382 -10.68 -6.63 3.11
N ILE A 383 -10.06 -7.09 4.20
CA ILE A 383 -8.91 -8.01 4.14
C ILE A 383 -9.32 -9.33 3.48
N ARG A 384 -10.46 -9.91 3.88
CA ARG A 384 -10.98 -11.16 3.28
C ARG A 384 -11.31 -10.97 1.81
N ASP A 385 -12.00 -9.90 1.47
CA ASP A 385 -12.40 -9.60 0.09
C ASP A 385 -11.16 -9.41 -0.79
N TYR A 386 -10.13 -8.73 -0.30
CA TYR A 386 -8.87 -8.56 -1.01
C TYR A 386 -8.13 -9.89 -1.21
N TYR A 387 -8.07 -10.76 -0.19
CA TYR A 387 -7.50 -12.10 -0.32
C TYR A 387 -8.24 -12.95 -1.35
N MET A 388 -9.57 -12.84 -1.38
CA MET A 388 -10.40 -13.61 -2.31
C MET A 388 -10.33 -13.09 -3.75
N THR A 389 -10.39 -11.78 -3.94
CA THR A 389 -10.51 -11.15 -5.26
C THR A 389 -9.16 -10.78 -5.86
N SER A 390 -8.34 -10.01 -5.15
CA SER A 390 -7.07 -9.49 -5.64
C SER A 390 -5.92 -10.47 -5.51
N LEU A 391 -5.97 -11.38 -4.52
CA LEU A 391 -4.96 -12.41 -4.31
C LEU A 391 -5.44 -13.81 -4.73
N GLY A 392 -6.30 -13.89 -5.75
CA GLY A 392 -6.65 -15.16 -6.40
C GLY A 392 -7.16 -16.25 -5.46
N GLY A 393 -7.93 -15.90 -4.43
CA GLY A 393 -8.46 -16.86 -3.46
C GLY A 393 -7.45 -17.37 -2.43
N ARG A 394 -6.30 -16.69 -2.26
CA ARG A 394 -5.25 -17.05 -1.29
C ARG A 394 -5.86 -17.34 0.09
N GLN A 395 -5.35 -18.37 0.75
CA GLN A 395 -5.73 -18.73 2.12
C GLN A 395 -4.55 -18.57 3.09
N PRO A 396 -4.81 -18.12 4.33
CA PRO A 396 -3.82 -18.19 5.41
C PRO A 396 -3.55 -19.65 5.81
N ALA A 397 -2.53 -19.89 6.65
CA ALA A 397 -2.15 -21.22 7.10
C ALA A 397 -3.25 -21.97 7.85
N THR A 398 -4.17 -21.26 8.50
CA THR A 398 -5.34 -21.83 9.18
C THR A 398 -6.58 -21.92 8.28
N GLY A 399 -6.48 -21.42 7.04
CA GLY A 399 -7.56 -21.46 6.07
C GLY A 399 -7.70 -22.83 5.40
N SER A 400 -8.71 -22.95 4.55
CA SER A 400 -8.95 -24.15 3.76
C SER A 400 -9.06 -23.79 2.29
N TYR A 401 -8.19 -24.35 1.46
CA TYR A 401 -8.42 -24.34 0.02
C TYR A 401 -9.62 -25.23 -0.31
N PRO A 402 -10.51 -24.80 -1.23
CA PRO A 402 -11.57 -25.66 -1.74
C PRO A 402 -10.96 -26.98 -2.19
N LYS A 403 -11.49 -28.09 -1.69
CA LYS A 403 -11.13 -29.41 -2.21
C LYS A 403 -11.82 -29.55 -3.55
N ILE A 404 -11.07 -29.39 -4.64
CA ILE A 404 -11.53 -29.86 -5.94
C ILE A 404 -11.53 -31.39 -5.92
N SER A 405 -12.54 -32.01 -6.54
CA SER A 405 -12.54 -33.46 -6.69
C SER A 405 -11.41 -33.89 -7.62
N VAL A 406 -10.99 -35.17 -7.55
CA VAL A 406 -10.00 -35.71 -8.50
C VAL A 406 -10.50 -35.54 -9.93
N ASP A 407 -11.80 -35.76 -10.18
CA ASP A 407 -12.41 -35.60 -11.50
C ASP A 407 -12.33 -34.15 -12.01
N GLU A 408 -12.53 -33.17 -11.13
CA GLU A 408 -12.42 -31.75 -11.49
C GLU A 408 -10.96 -31.34 -11.73
N ALA A 409 -10.04 -31.83 -10.90
CA ALA A 409 -8.61 -31.64 -11.10
C ALA A 409 -8.13 -32.23 -12.43
N MET A 410 -8.62 -33.42 -12.80
CA MET A 410 -8.31 -34.06 -14.08
C MET A 410 -8.83 -33.25 -15.28
N LYS A 411 -10.05 -32.70 -15.20
CA LYS A 411 -10.59 -31.83 -16.27
C LYS A 411 -9.75 -30.56 -16.47
N LEU A 412 -9.25 -29.98 -15.37
CA LEU A 412 -8.36 -28.82 -15.43
C LEU A 412 -6.99 -29.20 -15.98
N ALA A 413 -6.44 -30.35 -15.55
CA ALA A 413 -5.17 -30.89 -16.03
C ALA A 413 -5.17 -31.12 -17.54
N ASP A 414 -6.24 -31.73 -18.09
CA ASP A 414 -6.40 -31.93 -19.54
C ASP A 414 -6.53 -30.58 -20.28
N ARG A 415 -7.31 -29.64 -19.75
CA ARG A 415 -7.51 -28.32 -20.38
C ARG A 415 -6.21 -27.52 -20.45
N ASP A 416 -5.43 -27.54 -19.37
CA ASP A 416 -4.28 -26.66 -19.18
C ASP A 416 -2.94 -27.40 -19.43
N ASN A 417 -2.99 -28.66 -19.87
CA ASN A 417 -1.85 -29.54 -20.11
C ASN A 417 -0.89 -29.64 -18.90
N VAL A 418 -1.45 -29.86 -17.71
CA VAL A 418 -0.73 -29.88 -16.43
C VAL A 418 -0.69 -31.30 -15.86
N ILE A 419 0.46 -31.73 -15.34
CA ILE A 419 0.58 -32.98 -14.60
C ILE A 419 0.05 -32.78 -13.18
N PHE A 420 -0.90 -33.62 -12.77
CA PHE A 420 -1.47 -33.61 -11.43
C PHE A 420 -0.95 -34.80 -10.59
N VAL A 421 -0.71 -34.57 -9.30
CA VAL A 421 -0.30 -35.62 -8.35
C VAL A 421 -1.24 -35.59 -7.15
N ASP A 422 -1.97 -36.68 -6.95
CA ASP A 422 -2.73 -36.90 -5.71
C ASP A 422 -1.79 -37.51 -4.66
N PHE A 423 -1.38 -36.71 -3.68
CA PHE A 423 -0.50 -37.15 -2.60
C PHE A 423 -1.13 -38.20 -1.68
N LYS A 424 -2.46 -38.29 -1.59
CA LYS A 424 -3.14 -39.26 -0.74
C LYS A 424 -3.09 -40.65 -1.37
N SER A 425 -3.41 -40.77 -2.65
CA SER A 425 -3.31 -42.03 -3.39
C SER A 425 -1.91 -42.31 -3.95
N LYS A 426 -1.03 -41.30 -3.96
CA LYS A 426 0.28 -41.31 -4.64
C LYS A 426 0.18 -41.55 -6.14
N THR A 427 -0.93 -41.12 -6.75
CA THR A 427 -1.18 -41.31 -8.18
C THR A 427 -0.78 -40.06 -8.95
N ARG A 428 -0.07 -40.25 -10.05
CA ARG A 428 0.27 -39.21 -11.04
C ARG A 428 -0.68 -39.34 -12.21
N PHE A 429 -1.28 -38.22 -12.62
CA PHE A 429 -2.18 -38.11 -13.75
C PHE A 429 -1.51 -37.23 -14.79
N GLU A 430 -1.39 -37.75 -16.01
CA GLU A 430 -0.85 -37.02 -17.16
C GLU A 430 -2.02 -36.59 -18.05
N PRO A 431 -1.97 -35.38 -18.63
CA PRO A 431 -2.95 -34.95 -19.60
C PRO A 431 -2.92 -35.87 -20.84
N ASN A 432 -4.09 -36.12 -21.43
CA ASN A 432 -4.22 -36.99 -22.61
C ASN A 432 -3.72 -36.36 -23.92
#